data_AF-A0A948ZKP5-F1
#
_entry.id   AF-A0A948ZKP5-F1
#
_cell.length_a   1.000
_cell.length_b   1.000
_cell.length_c   1.000
_cell.angle_alpha   90.00
_cell.angle_beta   90.00
_cell.angle_gamma   90.00
#
_symmetry.space_group_name_H-M   'P 1'
#
loop_
_entity.id
_entity.type
_entity.pdbx_description
1 polymer ?
#
loop_
_entity_poly.entity_id
_entity_poly.type
_entity_poly.pdbx_seq_one_letter_code
_entity_poly.pdbx_strand_id
1 'polypeptide(L)'
;MDRRLTIAASPRRPGFTLVEVMLVSGLMAFLAILLSSAWSGIGRSAVDVTARSQLLQELDLAVASLSRDLGGSLPIPSSLSGDYGGIDVGALVGCRPNDLSDQLELCYDAGPDPNGRPDWQSDTIVRYYLDPDPDENVSTKILVRSHDTAGTTTTFTVARCVASLSVSVTPDEEWIVVELTFTHPHPRAEHTRKCTLKSRIPQ
;
A
#
# COMPACT_ATOMS: atom_id res chain seq x y z
N MET A 1 79.13 -42.67 24.99
CA MET A 1 78.30 -42.47 23.79
C MET A 1 77.39 -41.26 24.05
N ASP A 2 77.88 -40.07 23.71
CA ASP A 2 77.21 -38.79 23.97
C ASP A 2 76.20 -38.45 22.88
N ARG A 3 74.93 -38.36 23.25
CA ARG A 3 73.83 -37.92 22.37
C ARG A 3 73.61 -36.42 22.60
N ARG A 4 74.23 -35.58 21.75
CA ARG A 4 73.95 -34.13 21.73
C ARG A 4 72.56 -33.90 21.14
N LEU A 5 71.61 -33.46 21.97
CA LEU A 5 70.33 -32.92 21.54
C LEU A 5 70.55 -31.52 20.95
N THR A 6 70.53 -31.42 19.62
CA THR A 6 70.48 -30.15 18.89
C THR A 6 69.07 -29.59 18.97
N ILE A 7 68.85 -28.64 19.90
CA ILE A 7 67.62 -27.86 19.97
C ILE A 7 67.61 -26.91 18.77
N ALA A 8 66.72 -27.16 17.80
CA ALA A 8 66.52 -26.27 16.66
C ALA A 8 65.96 -24.93 17.17
N ALA A 9 66.71 -23.84 16.94
CA ALA A 9 66.25 -22.50 17.25
C ALA A 9 65.03 -22.15 16.38
N SER A 10 63.89 -21.92 17.00
CA SER A 10 62.68 -21.48 16.30
C SER A 10 62.92 -20.06 15.72
N PRO A 11 62.65 -19.82 14.43
CA PRO A 11 62.90 -18.52 13.82
C PRO A 11 62.07 -17.45 14.54
N ARG A 12 62.76 -16.42 15.04
CA ARG A 12 62.12 -15.23 15.63
C ARG A 12 61.24 -14.59 14.56
N ARG A 13 59.92 -14.67 14.74
CA ARG A 13 58.98 -13.97 13.87
C ARG A 13 59.27 -12.46 13.95
N PRO A 14 59.37 -11.75 12.81
CA PRO A 14 59.54 -10.31 12.83
C PRO A 14 58.32 -9.70 13.54
N GLY A 15 58.56 -9.01 14.65
CA GLY A 15 57.53 -8.27 15.36
C GLY A 15 57.15 -7.03 14.57
N PHE A 16 55.87 -6.70 14.55
CA PHE A 16 55.38 -5.44 13.98
C PHE A 16 56.06 -4.25 14.67
N THR A 17 56.51 -3.28 13.89
CA THR A 17 57.10 -2.06 14.45
C THR A 17 55.97 -1.20 15.04
N LEU A 18 56.26 -0.47 16.12
CA LEU A 18 55.27 0.40 16.79
C LEU A 18 54.65 1.42 15.82
N VAL A 19 55.45 1.90 14.86
CA VAL A 19 55.03 2.80 13.78
C VAL A 19 53.99 2.16 12.87
N GLU A 20 54.16 0.87 12.55
CA GLU A 20 53.23 0.13 11.70
C GLU A 20 51.87 -0.04 12.38
N VAL A 21 51.85 -0.35 13.69
CA VAL A 21 50.62 -0.42 14.48
C VAL A 21 49.93 0.95 14.56
N MET A 22 50.68 2.03 14.71
CA MET A 22 50.15 3.39 14.72
C MET A 22 49.55 3.79 13.35
N LEU A 23 50.21 3.43 12.25
CA LEU A 23 49.67 3.67 10.90
C LEU A 23 48.40 2.86 10.63
N VAL A 24 48.39 1.57 10.97
CA VAL A 24 47.21 0.70 10.77
C VAL A 24 46.03 1.20 11.59
N SER A 25 46.24 1.58 12.86
CA SER A 25 45.17 2.13 13.70
C SER A 25 44.63 3.46 13.17
N GLY A 26 45.51 4.37 12.72
CA GLY A 26 45.10 5.63 12.10
C GLY A 26 44.30 5.42 10.81
N LEU A 27 44.75 4.50 9.95
CA LEU A 27 44.10 4.18 8.69
C LEU A 27 42.73 3.49 8.91
N MET A 28 42.63 2.61 9.91
CA MET A 28 41.36 2.00 10.31
C MET A 28 40.36 3.03 10.88
N ALA A 29 40.83 3.97 11.71
CA ALA A 29 39.98 5.05 12.23
C ALA A 29 39.44 5.93 11.09
N PHE A 30 40.31 6.30 10.13
CA PHE A 30 39.90 7.06 8.96
C PHE A 30 38.90 6.30 8.08
N LEU A 31 39.13 5.01 7.83
CA LEU A 31 38.19 4.14 7.10
C LEU A 31 36.82 4.06 7.79
N ALA A 32 36.80 3.92 9.12
CA ALA A 32 35.55 3.90 9.89
C ALA A 32 34.76 5.22 9.75
N ILE A 33 35.44 6.37 9.73
CA ILE A 33 34.81 7.68 9.52
C ILE A 33 34.22 7.77 8.11
N LEU A 34 34.96 7.32 7.08
CA LEU A 34 34.48 7.31 5.69
C LEU A 34 33.28 6.38 5.49
N LEU A 35 33.29 5.20 6.11
CA LEU A 35 32.17 4.28 6.06
C LEU A 35 30.93 4.86 6.75
N SER A 36 31.10 5.50 7.91
CA SER A 36 30.01 6.15 8.63
C SER A 36 29.39 7.30 7.82
N SER A 37 30.23 8.13 7.19
CA SER A 37 29.75 9.23 6.35
C SER A 37 29.06 8.73 5.08
N ALA A 38 29.63 7.73 4.39
CA ALA A 38 29.03 7.10 3.23
C ALA A 38 27.68 6.45 3.57
N TRP A 39 27.60 5.75 4.71
CA TRP A 39 26.36 5.12 5.19
C TRP A 39 25.27 6.15 5.47
N SER A 40 25.63 7.30 6.03
CA SER A 40 24.66 8.38 6.29
C SER A 40 24.02 8.93 5.01
N GLY A 41 24.78 8.98 3.90
CA GLY A 41 24.27 9.40 2.60
C GLY A 41 23.39 8.34 1.95
N ILE A 42 23.91 7.11 1.85
CA ILE A 42 23.21 5.99 1.19
C ILE A 42 21.94 5.61 1.96
N GLY A 43 22.03 5.51 3.29
CA GLY A 43 20.91 5.09 4.13
C GLY A 43 19.69 6.00 4.01
N ARG A 44 19.90 7.32 3.91
CA ARG A 44 18.80 8.28 3.70
C ARG A 44 18.11 8.06 2.35
N SER A 45 18.89 7.86 1.28
CA SER A 45 18.33 7.61 -0.05
C SER A 45 17.56 6.29 -0.12
N ALA A 46 18.06 5.24 0.52
CA ALA A 46 17.40 3.93 0.54
C ALA A 46 16.05 4.00 1.28
N VAL A 47 16.00 4.69 2.42
CA VAL A 47 14.76 4.88 3.18
C VAL A 47 13.74 5.72 2.38
N ASP A 48 14.17 6.79 1.72
CA ASP A 48 13.30 7.62 0.87
C ASP A 48 12.71 6.83 -0.31
N VAL A 49 13.54 6.03 -1.00
CA VAL A 49 13.07 5.17 -2.10
C VAL A 49 12.05 4.15 -1.59
N THR A 50 12.30 3.54 -0.43
CA THR A 50 11.38 2.56 0.16
C THR A 50 10.04 3.19 0.52
N ALA A 51 10.05 4.38 1.13
CA ALA A 51 8.84 5.13 1.46
C ALA A 51 8.01 5.45 0.21
N ARG A 52 8.66 5.89 -0.87
CA ARG A 52 8.00 6.17 -2.16
C ARG A 52 7.45 4.91 -2.82
N SER A 53 8.18 3.79 -2.77
CA SER A 53 7.71 2.54 -3.37
C SER A 53 6.50 1.99 -2.62
N GLN A 54 6.47 2.11 -1.29
CA GLN A 54 5.30 1.70 -0.50
C GLN A 54 4.07 2.52 -0.88
N LEU A 55 4.19 3.86 -0.96
CA LEU A 55 3.06 4.70 -1.40
C LEU A 55 2.55 4.34 -2.79
N LEU A 56 3.45 4.03 -3.73
CA LEU A 56 3.05 3.61 -5.07
C LEU A 56 2.35 2.26 -5.06
N GLN A 57 2.82 1.30 -4.26
CA GLN A 57 2.16 0.00 -4.12
C GLN A 57 0.75 0.14 -3.53
N GLU A 58 0.57 0.95 -2.49
CA GLU A 58 -0.75 1.21 -1.90
C GLU A 58 -1.70 1.90 -2.89
N LEU A 59 -1.18 2.86 -3.67
CA LEU A 59 -1.94 3.51 -4.74
C LEU A 59 -2.34 2.52 -5.83
N ASP A 60 -1.42 1.66 -6.27
CA ASP A 60 -1.70 0.64 -7.30
C ASP A 60 -2.74 -0.37 -6.82
N LEU A 61 -2.69 -0.79 -5.55
CA LEU A 61 -3.71 -1.66 -4.95
C LEU A 61 -5.09 -0.99 -4.90
N ALA A 62 -5.15 0.28 -4.51
CA ALA A 62 -6.39 1.05 -4.51
C ALA A 62 -6.97 1.22 -5.91
N VAL A 63 -6.14 1.59 -6.88
CA VAL A 63 -6.55 1.73 -8.29
C VAL A 63 -7.01 0.39 -8.86
N ALA A 64 -6.29 -0.70 -8.61
CA ALA A 64 -6.66 -2.03 -9.08
C ALA A 64 -7.99 -2.49 -8.48
N SER A 65 -8.21 -2.28 -7.18
CA SER A 65 -9.46 -2.61 -6.52
C SER A 65 -10.63 -1.79 -7.07
N LEU A 66 -10.48 -0.47 -7.16
CA LEU A 66 -11.54 0.40 -7.70
C LEU A 66 -11.83 0.10 -9.17
N SER A 67 -10.80 -0.13 -9.99
CA SER A 67 -10.98 -0.46 -11.41
C SER A 67 -11.68 -1.80 -11.59
N ARG A 68 -11.41 -2.77 -10.72
CA ARG A 68 -12.07 -4.08 -10.72
C ARG A 68 -13.56 -3.95 -10.41
N ASP A 69 -13.92 -3.16 -9.40
CA ASP A 69 -15.32 -2.96 -9.01
C ASP A 69 -16.08 -2.07 -10.02
N LEU A 70 -15.44 -1.03 -10.54
CA LEU A 70 -16.01 -0.16 -11.58
C LEU A 70 -16.05 -0.83 -12.98
N GLY A 71 -15.49 -2.04 -13.11
CA GLY A 71 -15.42 -2.80 -14.35
C GLY A 71 -16.76 -3.31 -14.89
N GLY A 72 -17.87 -3.06 -14.20
CA GLY A 72 -19.23 -3.28 -14.69
C GLY A 72 -19.92 -4.55 -14.18
N SER A 73 -19.20 -5.45 -13.50
CA SER A 73 -19.78 -6.69 -12.94
C SER A 73 -19.23 -6.96 -11.54
N LEU A 74 -20.08 -7.47 -10.66
CA LEU A 74 -19.74 -7.78 -9.28
C LEU A 74 -18.61 -8.83 -9.26
N PRO A 75 -17.43 -8.49 -8.74
CA PRO A 75 -16.29 -9.37 -8.89
C PRO A 75 -16.17 -10.37 -7.73
N ILE A 76 -17.22 -10.52 -6.92
CA ILE A 76 -17.30 -11.44 -5.79
C ILE A 76 -18.42 -12.42 -6.07
N PRO A 77 -18.23 -13.72 -5.78
CA PRO A 77 -19.28 -14.68 -5.93
C PRO A 77 -20.46 -14.34 -5.02
N SER A 78 -21.67 -14.29 -5.59
CA SER A 78 -22.87 -14.17 -4.77
C SER A 78 -22.95 -15.39 -3.85
N SER A 79 -23.24 -15.19 -2.57
CA SER A 79 -23.21 -16.26 -1.55
C SER A 79 -24.20 -17.39 -1.81
N LEU A 80 -25.09 -17.24 -2.80
CA LEU A 80 -26.14 -18.19 -3.12
C LEU A 80 -25.71 -19.27 -4.13
N SER A 81 -24.74 -18.98 -5.01
CA SER A 81 -24.31 -19.97 -6.01
C SER A 81 -22.79 -20.17 -6.10
N GLY A 82 -21.99 -19.31 -5.47
CA GLY A 82 -20.54 -19.36 -5.66
C GLY A 82 -20.08 -18.90 -7.05
N ASP A 83 -21.02 -18.44 -7.89
CA ASP A 83 -20.72 -17.91 -9.22
C ASP A 83 -20.36 -16.44 -9.14
N TYR A 84 -19.29 -16.08 -9.84
CA TYR A 84 -18.93 -14.69 -10.10
C TYR A 84 -20.05 -14.00 -10.91
N GLY A 85 -20.31 -12.72 -10.63
CA GLY A 85 -21.28 -11.93 -11.38
C GLY A 85 -20.98 -11.96 -12.87
N GLY A 86 -22.01 -12.20 -13.67
CA GLY A 86 -21.98 -12.13 -15.13
C GLY A 86 -22.58 -10.83 -15.64
N ILE A 87 -22.71 -10.71 -16.96
CA ILE A 87 -23.39 -9.55 -17.58
C ILE A 87 -24.88 -9.51 -17.18
N ASP A 88 -25.47 -10.68 -16.90
CA ASP A 88 -26.91 -10.82 -16.62
C ASP A 88 -27.26 -10.81 -15.12
N VAL A 89 -26.28 -11.02 -14.24
CA VAL A 89 -26.47 -11.09 -12.77
C VAL A 89 -25.29 -10.43 -12.08
N GLY A 90 -25.57 -9.41 -11.26
CA GLY A 90 -24.55 -8.62 -10.59
C GLY A 90 -23.91 -7.57 -11.48
N ALA A 91 -24.60 -7.07 -12.50
CA ALA A 91 -24.15 -5.91 -13.27
C ALA A 91 -24.12 -4.66 -12.37
N LEU A 92 -23.12 -3.80 -12.56
CA LEU A 92 -23.09 -2.49 -11.92
C LEU A 92 -24.18 -1.61 -12.54
N VAL A 93 -25.19 -1.25 -11.74
CA VAL A 93 -26.37 -0.48 -12.17
C VAL A 93 -26.44 0.91 -11.55
N GLY A 94 -25.56 1.22 -10.60
CA GLY A 94 -25.48 2.55 -10.03
C GLY A 94 -24.18 2.81 -9.30
N CYS A 95 -23.78 4.08 -9.26
CA CYS A 95 -22.69 4.56 -8.43
C CYS A 95 -23.03 5.95 -7.90
N ARG A 96 -22.75 6.23 -6.63
CA ARG A 96 -23.01 7.55 -6.04
C ARG A 96 -22.03 7.88 -4.91
N PRO A 97 -21.76 9.16 -4.65
CA PRO A 97 -21.23 9.58 -3.36
C PRO A 97 -22.27 9.34 -2.26
N ASN A 98 -21.81 9.05 -1.03
CA ASN A 98 -22.66 9.19 0.15
C ASN A 98 -22.89 10.68 0.46
N ASP A 99 -23.85 11.01 1.32
CA ASP A 99 -24.27 12.38 1.68
C ASP A 99 -23.10 13.29 2.12
N LEU A 100 -22.02 12.71 2.66
CA LEU A 100 -20.81 13.42 3.11
C LEU A 100 -19.69 13.51 2.05
N SER A 101 -19.86 12.96 0.85
CA SER A 101 -18.91 12.95 -0.27
C SER A 101 -17.53 12.33 0.01
N ASP A 102 -17.36 11.66 1.15
CA ASP A 102 -16.14 10.98 1.61
C ASP A 102 -16.23 9.46 1.46
N GLN A 103 -17.30 8.98 0.84
CA GLN A 103 -17.59 7.58 0.61
C GLN A 103 -18.19 7.38 -0.77
N LEU A 104 -17.78 6.29 -1.42
CA LEU A 104 -18.32 5.82 -2.69
C LEU A 104 -19.21 4.60 -2.44
N GLU A 105 -20.43 4.61 -2.97
CA GLU A 105 -21.32 3.45 -3.00
C GLU A 105 -21.53 2.98 -4.44
N LEU A 106 -21.45 1.66 -4.64
CA LEU A 106 -21.65 0.98 -5.90
C LEU A 106 -22.80 -0.02 -5.72
N CYS A 107 -23.80 0.04 -6.61
CA CYS A 107 -24.99 -0.81 -6.60
C CYS A 107 -24.85 -1.87 -7.70
N TYR A 108 -24.93 -3.14 -7.32
CA TYR A 108 -24.90 -4.26 -8.24
C TYR A 108 -26.22 -5.02 -8.21
N ASP A 109 -26.79 -5.23 -9.39
CA ASP A 109 -28.08 -5.89 -9.62
C ASP A 109 -27.98 -7.40 -9.39
N ALA A 110 -27.79 -7.77 -8.12
CA ALA A 110 -27.61 -9.13 -7.62
C ALA A 110 -28.70 -9.50 -6.60
N GLY A 111 -29.78 -8.72 -6.54
CA GLY A 111 -30.96 -9.00 -5.74
C GLY A 111 -31.76 -10.22 -6.25
N PRO A 112 -32.83 -10.61 -5.56
CA PRO A 112 -33.69 -11.74 -5.94
C PRO A 112 -34.44 -11.50 -7.27
N ASP A 113 -34.68 -10.24 -7.64
CA ASP A 113 -35.43 -9.84 -8.84
C ASP A 113 -34.61 -8.84 -9.67
N PRO A 114 -33.56 -9.29 -10.38
CA PRO A 114 -32.68 -8.39 -11.12
C PRO A 114 -33.44 -7.71 -12.26
N ASN A 115 -33.35 -6.38 -12.33
CA ASN A 115 -34.17 -5.56 -13.25
C ASN A 115 -33.38 -4.48 -14.01
N GLY A 116 -32.06 -4.48 -13.86
CA GLY A 116 -31.15 -3.52 -14.49
C GLY A 116 -31.24 -2.10 -13.92
N ARG A 117 -31.87 -1.91 -12.76
CA ARG A 117 -32.00 -0.59 -12.10
C ARG A 117 -31.43 -0.65 -10.70
N PRO A 118 -30.80 0.43 -10.22
CA PRO A 118 -30.23 0.45 -8.88
C PRO A 118 -31.32 0.46 -7.81
N ASP A 119 -31.38 -0.60 -7.00
CA ASP A 119 -32.16 -0.67 -5.77
C ASP A 119 -31.23 -0.70 -4.54
N TRP A 120 -30.94 0.48 -4.00
CA TRP A 120 -30.08 0.68 -2.83
C TRP A 120 -30.62 0.08 -1.51
N GLN A 121 -31.71 -0.68 -1.53
CA GLN A 121 -32.21 -1.41 -0.36
C GLN A 121 -32.09 -2.93 -0.51
N SER A 122 -32.27 -3.44 -1.74
CA SER A 122 -32.32 -4.89 -2.00
C SER A 122 -31.09 -5.42 -2.74
N ASP A 123 -30.39 -4.58 -3.49
CA ASP A 123 -29.20 -4.94 -4.26
C ASP A 123 -27.96 -5.13 -3.39
N THR A 124 -26.94 -5.73 -4.01
CA THR A 124 -25.62 -5.81 -3.37
C THR A 124 -24.93 -4.47 -3.47
N ILE A 125 -24.66 -3.86 -2.31
CA ILE A 125 -23.97 -2.58 -2.21
C ILE A 125 -22.51 -2.82 -1.81
N VAL A 126 -21.59 -2.33 -2.62
CA VAL A 126 -20.18 -2.23 -2.27
C VAL A 126 -19.88 -0.79 -1.88
N ARG A 127 -19.23 -0.61 -0.74
CA ARG A 127 -18.90 0.71 -0.18
C ARG A 127 -17.39 0.86 -0.04
N TYR A 128 -16.88 2.00 -0.47
CA TYR A 128 -15.51 2.44 -0.21
C TYR A 128 -15.53 3.65 0.70
N TYR A 129 -14.88 3.54 1.86
CA TYR A 129 -14.80 4.61 2.86
C TYR A 129 -13.44 4.60 3.54
N LEU A 130 -13.16 5.68 4.29
CA LEU A 130 -11.94 5.77 5.09
C LEU A 130 -12.21 5.41 6.54
N ASP A 131 -11.39 4.50 7.06
CA ASP A 131 -11.41 4.10 8.47
C ASP A 131 -10.08 4.50 9.13
N PRO A 132 -10.02 4.78 10.45
CA PRO A 132 -8.75 5.01 11.13
C PRO A 132 -7.79 3.84 10.93
N ASP A 133 -6.50 4.13 10.81
CA ASP A 133 -5.50 3.07 10.78
C ASP A 133 -5.47 2.35 12.14
N PRO A 134 -5.41 1.01 12.18
CA PRO A 134 -5.33 0.26 13.44
C PRO A 134 -4.07 0.58 14.27
N ASP A 135 -3.03 1.13 13.65
CA ASP A 135 -1.88 1.70 14.38
C ASP A 135 -2.16 3.15 14.79
N GLU A 136 -2.39 3.37 16.08
CA GLU A 136 -2.67 4.70 16.65
C GLU A 136 -1.54 5.73 16.43
N ASN A 137 -0.33 5.29 16.08
CA ASN A 137 0.79 6.18 15.78
C ASN A 137 0.77 6.71 14.34
N VAL A 138 -0.13 6.19 13.50
CA VAL A 138 -0.27 6.56 12.10
C VAL A 138 -1.40 7.59 11.97
N SER A 139 -1.08 8.80 11.48
CA SER A 139 -2.06 9.88 11.32
C SER A 139 -2.92 9.75 10.06
N THR A 140 -2.55 8.87 9.14
CA THR A 140 -3.30 8.58 7.92
C THR A 140 -4.40 7.55 8.18
N LYS A 141 -5.32 7.42 7.23
CA LYS A 141 -6.41 6.46 7.27
C LYS A 141 -6.12 5.27 6.36
N ILE A 142 -6.97 4.25 6.48
CA ILE A 142 -7.01 3.12 5.55
C ILE A 142 -8.23 3.26 4.64
N LEU A 143 -8.07 2.89 3.37
CA LEU A 143 -9.19 2.72 2.45
C LEU A 143 -9.79 1.33 2.67
N VAL A 144 -11.05 1.30 3.07
CA VAL A 144 -11.80 0.06 3.32
C VAL A 144 -12.83 -0.12 2.23
N ARG A 145 -12.91 -1.35 1.72
CA ARG A 145 -13.99 -1.84 0.88
C ARG A 145 -14.88 -2.74 1.72
N SER A 146 -16.13 -2.38 1.90
CA SER A 146 -17.14 -3.26 2.51
C SER A 146 -18.20 -3.67 1.50
N HIS A 147 -18.79 -4.83 1.72
CA HIS A 147 -20.00 -5.21 1.00
C HIS A 147 -20.88 -6.09 1.88
N ASP A 148 -22.18 -5.97 1.66
CA ASP A 148 -23.19 -6.74 2.40
C ASP A 148 -23.70 -7.87 1.53
N THR A 149 -23.58 -9.10 2.03
CA THR A 149 -24.09 -10.29 1.35
C THR A 149 -24.94 -11.09 2.33
N ALA A 150 -26.22 -11.27 2.04
CA ALA A 150 -27.16 -12.03 2.86
C ALA A 150 -27.18 -11.64 4.35
N GLY A 151 -27.09 -10.33 4.64
CA GLY A 151 -27.07 -9.79 6.00
C GLY A 151 -25.72 -9.91 6.72
N THR A 152 -24.67 -10.38 6.05
CA THR A 152 -23.30 -10.37 6.55
C THR A 152 -22.50 -9.28 5.86
N THR A 153 -22.05 -8.29 6.63
CA THR A 153 -21.08 -7.30 6.15
C THR A 153 -19.68 -7.89 6.17
N THR A 154 -19.01 -7.90 5.03
CA THR A 154 -17.60 -8.26 4.94
C THR A 154 -16.78 -7.04 4.57
N THR A 155 -15.67 -6.84 5.27
CA THR A 155 -14.79 -5.68 5.11
C THR A 155 -13.39 -6.13 4.72
N PHE A 156 -12.76 -5.37 3.84
CA PHE A 156 -11.40 -5.61 3.35
C PHE A 156 -10.63 -4.29 3.35
N THR A 157 -9.44 -4.30 3.92
CA THR A 157 -8.50 -3.19 3.76
C THR A 157 -7.92 -3.24 2.35
N VAL A 158 -8.16 -2.19 1.57
CA VAL A 158 -7.70 -2.07 0.19
C VAL A 158 -6.31 -1.46 0.13
N ALA A 159 -6.12 -0.37 0.86
CA ALA A 159 -4.86 0.36 0.89
C ALA A 159 -4.69 1.11 2.21
N ARG A 160 -3.44 1.37 2.59
CA ARG A 160 -3.06 2.21 3.74
C ARG A 160 -2.50 3.55 3.30
N CYS A 161 -2.15 4.40 4.26
CA CYS A 161 -1.55 5.71 4.02
C CYS A 161 -2.45 6.68 3.22
N VAL A 162 -3.77 6.56 3.36
CA VAL A 162 -4.75 7.39 2.65
C VAL A 162 -5.07 8.61 3.50
N ALA A 163 -4.76 9.80 2.99
CA ALA A 163 -5.03 11.06 3.66
C ALA A 163 -6.47 11.52 3.44
N SER A 164 -6.99 11.37 2.21
CA SER A 164 -8.35 11.79 1.87
C SER A 164 -8.94 10.96 0.72
N LEU A 165 -10.27 10.85 0.74
CA LEU A 165 -11.11 10.32 -0.31
C LEU A 165 -12.17 11.39 -0.58
N SER A 166 -12.31 11.80 -1.83
CA SER A 166 -13.39 12.70 -2.25
C SER A 166 -14.04 12.15 -3.50
N VAL A 167 -15.36 12.04 -3.44
CA VAL A 167 -16.17 11.52 -4.53
C VAL A 167 -17.05 12.66 -5.02
N SER A 168 -17.02 12.90 -6.32
CA SER A 168 -17.85 13.93 -6.97
C SER A 168 -18.46 13.38 -8.24
N VAL A 169 -19.60 13.94 -8.62
CA VAL A 169 -20.28 13.63 -9.88
C VAL A 169 -20.13 14.84 -10.79
N THR A 170 -19.87 14.61 -12.08
CA THR A 170 -19.78 15.70 -13.05
C THR A 170 -21.14 16.38 -13.23
N PRO A 171 -21.19 17.65 -13.68
CA PRO A 171 -22.45 18.42 -13.79
C PRO A 171 -23.48 17.81 -14.75
N ASP A 172 -23.04 16.95 -15.67
CA ASP A 172 -23.85 16.19 -16.62
C ASP A 172 -24.34 14.84 -16.05
N GLU A 173 -23.99 14.53 -14.80
CA GLU A 173 -24.29 13.27 -14.11
C GLU A 173 -23.83 12.02 -14.88
N GLU A 174 -22.91 12.18 -15.84
CA GLU A 174 -22.45 11.07 -16.67
C GLU A 174 -21.23 10.38 -16.05
N TRP A 175 -20.44 11.09 -15.23
CA TRP A 175 -19.19 10.57 -14.69
C TRP A 175 -19.12 10.72 -13.18
N ILE A 176 -18.66 9.65 -12.53
CA ILE A 176 -18.20 9.69 -11.15
C ILE A 176 -16.67 9.89 -11.14
N VAL A 177 -16.23 10.86 -10.34
CA VAL A 177 -14.83 11.22 -10.16
C VAL A 177 -14.44 10.91 -8.72
N VAL A 178 -13.55 9.94 -8.57
CA VAL A 178 -13.00 9.52 -7.27
C VAL A 178 -11.58 10.04 -7.18
N GLU A 179 -11.33 10.93 -6.22
CA GLU A 179 -9.99 11.41 -5.93
C GLU A 179 -9.48 10.82 -4.61
N LEU A 180 -8.31 10.19 -4.69
CA LEU A 180 -7.59 9.64 -3.53
C LEU A 180 -6.29 10.41 -3.35
N THR A 181 -6.03 10.82 -2.11
CA THR A 181 -4.75 11.42 -1.73
C THR A 181 -4.04 10.49 -0.76
N PHE A 182 -2.82 10.11 -1.08
CA PHE A 182 -1.93 9.30 -0.25
C PHE A 182 -0.82 10.18 0.30
N THR A 183 -0.50 10.00 1.58
CA THR A 183 0.58 10.72 2.25
C THR A 183 1.38 9.74 3.10
N HIS A 184 2.71 9.82 3.03
CA HIS A 184 3.54 8.95 3.87
C HIS A 184 3.43 9.37 5.35
N PRO A 185 3.29 8.43 6.31
CA PRO A 185 3.11 8.77 7.73
C PRO A 185 4.36 9.38 8.38
N HIS A 186 5.54 9.17 7.79
CA HIS A 186 6.78 9.70 8.35
C HIS A 186 6.85 11.23 8.19
N PRO A 187 7.01 12.01 9.27
CA PRO A 187 6.86 13.48 9.26
C PRO A 187 7.92 14.24 8.44
N ARG A 188 9.01 13.56 8.05
CA ARG A 188 10.06 14.10 7.17
C ARG A 188 9.88 13.77 5.70
N ALA A 189 8.91 12.92 5.37
CA ALA A 189 8.62 12.49 4.02
C ALA A 189 7.44 13.33 3.51
N GLU A 190 7.73 14.47 2.88
CA GLU A 190 6.72 15.29 2.18
C GLU A 190 6.29 14.62 0.86
N HIS A 191 5.95 13.33 0.92
CA HIS A 191 5.54 12.55 -0.23
C HIS A 191 4.03 12.43 -0.20
N THR A 192 3.39 13.32 -0.94
CA THR A 192 1.97 13.23 -1.25
C THR A 192 1.78 12.80 -2.70
N ARG A 193 0.85 11.87 -2.92
CA ARG A 193 0.43 11.42 -4.25
C ARG A 193 -1.07 11.53 -4.36
N LYS A 194 -1.53 12.15 -5.44
CA LYS A 194 -2.95 12.25 -5.77
C LYS A 194 -3.24 11.35 -6.96
N CYS A 195 -4.31 10.57 -6.85
CA CYS A 195 -4.87 9.78 -7.94
C CYS A 195 -6.30 10.28 -8.19
N THR A 196 -6.67 10.39 -9.46
CA THR A 196 -8.04 10.73 -9.89
C THR A 196 -8.51 9.64 -10.84
N LEU A 197 -9.57 8.95 -10.45
CA LEU A 197 -10.25 7.93 -11.24
C LEU A 197 -11.55 8.51 -11.75
N LYS A 198 -11.86 8.27 -13.02
CA LYS A 198 -13.11 8.67 -13.66
C LYS A 198 -13.78 7.44 -14.23
N SER A 199 -15.04 7.21 -13.84
CA SER A 199 -15.86 6.14 -14.39
C SER A 199 -17.17 6.71 -14.89
N ARG A 200 -17.69 6.15 -15.97
CA ARG A 200 -19.02 6.49 -16.46
C ARG A 200 -20.07 5.87 -15.55
N ILE A 201 -21.13 6.59 -15.23
CA ILE A 201 -22.27 6.06 -14.51
C ILE A 201 -23.04 5.13 -15.46
N PRO A 202 -23.29 3.86 -15.08
CA PRO A 202 -24.11 2.97 -15.89
C PRO A 202 -25.54 3.53 -15.99
N GLN A 203 -26.09 3.52 -17.21
CA GLN A 203 -27.45 4.00 -17.53
C GLN A 203 -28.44 2.85 -17.57
#